data_AF-A0A9X9AAJ9-F1
#
_entry.id   AF-A0A9X9AAJ9-F1
#
_cell.length_a   1.000
_cell.length_b   1.000
_cell.length_c   1.000
_cell.angle_alpha   90.00
_cell.angle_beta   90.00
_cell.angle_gamma   90.00
#
_symmetry.space_group_name_H-M   'P 1'
#
loop_
_entity.id
_entity.type
_entity.pdbx_description
1 polymer ?
#
loop_
_entity_poly.entity_id
_entity_poly.type
_entity_poly.pdbx_seq_one_letter_code
_entity_poly.pdbx_strand_id
1 'polypeptide(L)'
;MGADYALPAGYSEHNSGLSLDIGSGLTQMDRALEGKWIEKNAWKYGFILRYPSDKTDVTGIQYEPWYIRYAGLPHSTIMQKMNLALEEYLDYLKEEESISASIEGGKYTMSYYPFFQSKTIDVEIPVKDMGGVIMTTRS
;
A
#
# COMPACT_ATOMS: atom_id res chain seq x y z
N MET A 1 -21.38 -11.60 -10.85
CA MET A 1 -20.20 -11.66 -11.73
C MET A 1 -19.44 -10.34 -11.84
N GLY A 2 -20.08 -9.17 -11.93
CA GLY A 2 -19.36 -7.88 -11.89
C GLY A 2 -19.15 -7.33 -10.49
N ALA A 3 -20.20 -7.28 -9.67
CA ALA A 3 -20.18 -6.67 -8.34
C ALA A 3 -19.39 -7.46 -7.28
N ASP A 4 -19.08 -8.73 -7.55
CA ASP A 4 -18.30 -9.58 -6.64
C ASP A 4 -16.80 -9.25 -6.66
N TYR A 5 -16.34 -8.51 -7.68
CA TYR A 5 -14.94 -8.14 -7.90
C TYR A 5 -14.75 -6.63 -8.15
N ALA A 6 -15.76 -5.94 -8.68
CA ALA A 6 -15.70 -4.51 -8.94
C ALA A 6 -16.32 -3.71 -7.81
N LEU A 7 -15.50 -2.86 -7.17
CA LEU A 7 -15.98 -1.86 -6.23
C LEU A 7 -16.88 -0.82 -6.93
N PRO A 8 -17.83 -0.21 -6.22
CA PRO A 8 -18.63 0.89 -6.76
C PRO A 8 -17.74 2.01 -7.33
N ALA A 9 -18.26 2.72 -8.32
CA ALA A 9 -17.54 3.85 -8.92
C ALA A 9 -17.10 4.86 -7.85
N GLY A 10 -15.83 5.24 -7.85
CA GLY A 10 -15.24 6.15 -6.85
C GLY A 10 -14.64 5.46 -5.63
N TYR A 11 -14.80 4.14 -5.48
CA TYR A 11 -14.25 3.36 -4.36
C TYR A 11 -13.09 2.44 -4.77
N SER A 12 -12.77 2.36 -6.07
CA SER A 12 -11.66 1.54 -6.56
C SER A 12 -10.33 2.30 -6.48
N GLU A 13 -9.27 1.64 -6.03
CA GLU A 13 -7.94 2.27 -6.04
C GLU A 13 -7.44 2.55 -7.48
N HIS A 14 -8.04 1.94 -8.51
CA HIS A 14 -7.73 2.27 -9.91
C HIS A 14 -8.09 3.72 -10.24
N ASN A 15 -9.08 4.29 -9.55
CA ASN A 15 -9.46 5.70 -9.73
C ASN A 15 -8.35 6.68 -9.28
N SER A 16 -7.39 6.24 -8.45
CA SER A 16 -6.26 7.06 -8.02
C SER A 16 -5.07 7.05 -9.00
N GLY A 17 -5.04 6.11 -9.95
CA GLY A 17 -3.86 5.88 -10.80
C GLY A 17 -2.67 5.22 -10.08
N LEU A 18 -2.84 4.80 -8.82
CA LEU A 18 -1.78 4.14 -8.03
C LEU A 18 -1.86 2.60 -8.05
N SER A 19 -2.89 2.01 -8.65
CA SER A 19 -3.02 0.56 -8.78
C SER A 19 -3.05 0.14 -10.24
N LEU A 20 -2.68 -1.12 -10.48
CA LEU A 20 -2.76 -1.75 -11.80
C LEU A 20 -3.01 -3.25 -11.68
N ASP A 21 -3.66 -3.80 -12.71
CA ASP A 21 -3.83 -5.23 -12.88
C ASP A 21 -2.81 -5.75 -13.90
N ILE A 22 -2.02 -6.75 -13.52
CA ILE A 22 -1.05 -7.41 -14.40
C ILE A 22 -1.58 -8.79 -14.79
N GLY A 23 -1.57 -9.08 -16.08
CA GLY A 23 -1.87 -10.41 -16.62
C GLY A 23 -0.62 -11.16 -17.11
N SER A 24 -0.75 -12.47 -17.26
CA SER A 24 0.22 -13.30 -17.97
C SER A 24 -0.40 -13.79 -19.28
N GLY A 25 0.42 -13.86 -20.34
CA GLY A 25 -0.01 -14.41 -21.62
C GLY A 25 -0.09 -15.94 -21.65
N LEU A 26 0.36 -16.63 -20.59
CA LEU A 26 0.52 -18.09 -20.57
C LEU A 26 -0.49 -18.81 -19.67
N THR A 27 -0.81 -18.25 -18.50
CA THR A 27 -1.69 -18.88 -17.52
C THR A 27 -2.27 -17.84 -16.56
N GLN A 28 -3.17 -18.25 -15.68
CA GLN A 28 -3.71 -17.40 -14.61
C GLN A 28 -2.60 -16.98 -13.64
N MET A 29 -2.72 -15.77 -13.10
CA MET A 29 -1.66 -15.13 -12.31
C MET A 29 -1.32 -15.89 -11.02
N ASP A 30 -2.26 -16.64 -10.44
CA ASP A 30 -2.02 -17.53 -9.29
C ASP A 30 -1.00 -18.65 -9.58
N ARG A 31 -0.87 -19.05 -10.85
CA ARG A 31 0.03 -20.11 -11.31
C ARG A 31 1.20 -19.58 -12.13
N ALA A 32 1.07 -18.37 -12.67
CA ALA A 32 2.04 -17.73 -13.54
C ALA A 32 3.37 -17.44 -12.82
N LEU A 33 4.46 -17.43 -13.58
CA LEU A 33 5.77 -17.03 -13.04
C LEU A 33 5.78 -15.54 -12.70
N GLU A 34 5.02 -14.74 -13.45
CA GLU A 34 4.84 -13.31 -13.26
C GLU A 34 4.15 -13.01 -11.92
N GLY A 35 3.10 -13.75 -11.55
CA GLY A 35 2.43 -13.59 -10.24
C GLY A 35 3.35 -13.94 -9.08
N LYS A 36 4.09 -15.06 -9.18
CA LYS A 36 5.11 -15.45 -8.19
C LYS A 36 6.24 -14.42 -8.10
N TRP A 37 6.59 -13.78 -9.22
CA TRP A 37 7.61 -12.75 -9.24
C TRP A 37 7.13 -11.48 -8.54
N ILE A 38 5.89 -11.05 -8.78
CA ILE A 38 5.26 -9.90 -8.14
C ILE A 38 5.29 -10.06 -6.63
N GLU A 39 4.76 -11.18 -6.12
CA GLU A 39 4.70 -11.47 -4.68
C GLU A 39 6.08 -11.40 -4.00
N LYS A 40 7.13 -11.84 -4.70
CA LYS A 40 8.49 -11.88 -4.15
C LYS A 40 9.30 -10.61 -4.33
N ASN A 41 8.96 -9.75 -5.29
CA ASN A 41 9.85 -8.68 -5.74
C ASN A 41 9.22 -7.30 -5.88
N ALA A 42 7.90 -7.18 -6.04
CA ALA A 42 7.24 -5.89 -6.31
C ALA A 42 7.57 -4.84 -5.23
N TRP A 43 7.67 -5.27 -3.97
CA TRP A 43 8.01 -4.43 -2.81
C TRP A 43 9.35 -3.73 -2.90
N LYS A 44 10.30 -4.28 -3.68
CA LYS A 44 11.61 -3.65 -3.89
C LYS A 44 11.49 -2.37 -4.72
N TYR A 45 10.40 -2.20 -5.46
CA TYR A 45 10.17 -1.12 -6.41
C TYR A 45 9.06 -0.16 -5.97
N GLY A 46 8.60 -0.24 -4.72
CA GLY A 46 7.51 0.61 -4.24
C GLY A 46 6.11 0.02 -4.37
N PHE A 47 5.97 -1.21 -4.88
CA PHE A 47 4.66 -1.83 -5.13
C PHE A 47 4.36 -2.93 -4.11
N ILE A 48 3.09 -3.13 -3.79
CA ILE A 48 2.63 -4.23 -2.94
C ILE A 48 1.63 -5.10 -3.71
N LEU A 49 1.59 -6.39 -3.40
CA LEU A 49 0.43 -7.22 -3.71
C LEU A 49 -0.71 -6.77 -2.78
N ARG A 50 -1.75 -6.15 -3.33
CA ARG A 50 -2.73 -5.41 -2.53
C ARG A 50 -3.68 -6.31 -1.75
N TYR A 51 -4.04 -7.45 -2.34
CA TYR A 51 -4.99 -8.42 -1.80
C TYR A 51 -4.36 -9.81 -1.75
N PRO A 52 -3.44 -10.07 -0.80
CA PRO A 52 -2.86 -11.39 -0.60
C PRO A 52 -3.86 -12.33 0.09
N SER A 53 -3.68 -13.65 -0.10
CA SER A 53 -4.66 -14.64 0.35
C SER A 53 -4.78 -14.77 1.87
N ASP A 54 -3.74 -14.42 2.60
CA ASP A 54 -3.67 -14.45 4.07
C ASP A 54 -4.21 -13.18 4.75
N LYS A 55 -4.72 -12.20 3.97
CA LYS A 55 -5.23 -10.91 4.48
C LYS A 55 -6.68 -10.61 4.10
N THR A 56 -7.43 -11.60 3.65
CA THR A 56 -8.83 -11.42 3.23
C THR A 56 -9.74 -10.87 4.34
N ASP A 57 -9.52 -11.29 5.59
CA ASP A 57 -10.27 -10.78 6.76
C ASP A 57 -9.97 -9.31 7.09
N VAL A 58 -8.82 -8.80 6.64
CA VAL A 58 -8.38 -7.42 6.86
C VAL A 58 -8.82 -6.51 5.71
N THR A 59 -8.59 -6.95 4.47
CA THR A 59 -8.88 -6.15 3.27
C THR A 59 -10.35 -6.20 2.89
N GLY A 60 -11.07 -7.24 3.29
CA GLY A 60 -12.43 -7.54 2.84
C GLY A 60 -12.53 -7.97 1.38
N ILE A 61 -11.39 -8.15 0.68
CA ILE A 61 -11.29 -8.51 -0.73
C ILE A 61 -10.59 -9.87 -0.85
N GLN A 62 -11.12 -10.72 -1.73
CA GLN A 62 -10.54 -12.04 -2.00
C GLN A 62 -9.14 -11.94 -2.60
N TYR A 63 -8.40 -13.05 -2.62
CA TYR A 63 -7.07 -13.09 -3.21
C TYR A 63 -7.08 -12.65 -4.68
N GLU A 64 -6.32 -11.60 -5.01
CA GLU A 64 -6.16 -11.07 -6.36
C GLU A 64 -4.67 -11.02 -6.76
N PRO A 65 -4.11 -12.12 -7.31
CA PRO A 65 -2.68 -12.21 -7.66
C PRO A 65 -2.22 -11.24 -8.75
N TRP A 66 -3.16 -10.61 -9.46
CA TRP A 66 -2.89 -9.61 -10.51
C TRP A 66 -2.85 -8.17 -9.98
N TYR A 67 -3.46 -7.90 -8.81
CA TYR A 67 -3.71 -6.53 -8.34
C TYR A 67 -2.54 -6.01 -7.53
N ILE A 68 -1.82 -5.03 -8.09
CA ILE A 68 -0.71 -4.38 -7.39
C ILE A 68 -0.98 -2.91 -7.15
N ARG A 69 -0.51 -2.42 -6.01
CA ARG A 69 -0.69 -1.05 -5.54
C ARG A 69 0.67 -0.40 -5.29
N TYR A 70 0.89 0.79 -5.83
CA TYR A 70 2.04 1.62 -5.48
C TYR A 70 1.84 2.24 -4.09
N ALA A 71 2.77 1.91 -3.18
CA ALA A 71 2.89 2.48 -1.84
C ALA A 71 4.18 3.32 -1.68
N GLY A 72 5.11 3.20 -2.62
CA GLY A 72 6.41 3.86 -2.57
C GLY A 72 7.42 3.19 -1.64
N LEU A 73 8.67 3.64 -1.74
CA LEU A 73 9.74 3.29 -0.81
C LEU A 73 9.83 4.39 0.26
N PRO A 74 10.07 4.04 1.54
CA PRO A 74 10.38 2.69 2.05
C PRO A 74 9.14 1.88 2.47
N HIS A 75 7.93 2.43 2.30
CA HIS A 75 6.66 1.88 2.82
C HIS A 75 6.45 0.42 2.42
N SER A 76 6.49 0.12 1.11
CA SER A 76 6.35 -1.24 0.58
C SER A 76 7.38 -2.23 1.16
N THR A 77 8.60 -1.78 1.46
CA THR A 77 9.62 -2.64 2.09
C THR A 77 9.26 -2.98 3.54
N ILE A 78 8.73 -2.02 4.29
CA ILE A 78 8.27 -2.24 5.66
C ILE A 78 7.10 -3.21 5.67
N MET A 79 6.11 -2.96 4.79
CA MET A 79 4.94 -3.83 4.63
C MET A 79 5.34 -5.26 4.32
N GLN A 80 6.28 -5.47 3.39
CA GLN A 80 6.79 -6.80 3.07
C GLN A 80 7.48 -7.46 4.27
N LYS A 81 8.38 -6.74 4.95
CA LYS A 81 9.18 -7.30 6.06
C LYS A 81 8.32 -7.67 7.27
N MET A 82 7.25 -6.93 7.51
CA MET A 82 6.33 -7.12 8.63
C MET A 82 5.10 -7.96 8.27
N ASN A 83 4.96 -8.38 7.00
CA ASN A 83 3.78 -9.05 6.46
C ASN A 83 2.46 -8.30 6.74
N LEU A 84 2.42 -7.01 6.39
CA LEU A 84 1.27 -6.13 6.62
C LEU A 84 0.52 -5.84 5.31
N ALA A 85 -0.81 -5.91 5.37
CA ALA A 85 -1.69 -5.26 4.41
C ALA A 85 -1.62 -3.73 4.56
N LEU A 86 -2.20 -2.99 3.60
CA LEU A 86 -2.18 -1.52 3.63
C LEU A 86 -2.92 -0.98 4.87
N GLU A 87 -4.04 -1.58 5.22
CA GLU A 87 -4.85 -1.24 6.38
C GLU A 87 -4.04 -1.38 7.67
N GLU A 88 -3.44 -2.56 7.90
CA GLU A 88 -2.59 -2.82 9.07
C GLU A 88 -1.38 -1.88 9.12
N TYR A 89 -0.78 -1.57 7.96
CA TYR A 89 0.35 -0.66 7.90
C TYR A 89 -0.02 0.78 8.28
N LEU A 90 -1.20 1.24 7.86
CA LEU A 90 -1.70 2.56 8.24
C LEU A 90 -2.00 2.63 9.73
N ASP A 91 -2.55 1.57 10.32
CA ASP A 91 -2.81 1.51 11.76
C ASP A 91 -1.50 1.45 12.57
N TYR A 92 -0.54 0.63 12.14
CA TYR A 92 0.80 0.60 12.71
C TYR A 92 1.48 1.98 12.73
N LEU A 93 1.39 2.75 11.64
CA LEU A 93 1.95 4.11 11.60
C LEU A 93 1.25 5.10 12.54
N LYS A 94 -0.05 4.93 12.76
CA LYS A 94 -0.81 5.76 13.71
C LYS A 94 -0.41 5.44 15.15
N GLU A 95 -0.22 4.16 15.46
CA GLU A 95 0.16 3.68 16.80
C GLU A 95 1.58 4.08 17.18
N GLU A 96 2.54 3.91 16.27
CA GLU A 96 3.95 4.20 16.56
C GLU A 96 4.29 5.70 16.49
N GLU A 97 3.47 6.51 15.82
CA GLU A 97 3.64 7.95 15.51
C GLU A 97 4.91 8.30 14.70
N SER A 98 6.05 7.64 14.92
CA SER A 98 7.29 7.83 14.18
C SER A 98 8.13 6.56 14.15
N ILE A 99 8.47 6.10 12.95
CA ILE A 99 9.33 4.94 12.74
C ILE A 99 10.50 5.29 11.81
N SER A 100 11.58 4.51 11.89
CA SER A 100 12.74 4.64 11.01
C SER A 100 13.03 3.32 10.29
N ALA A 101 13.42 3.40 9.02
CA ALA A 101 13.85 2.25 8.25
C ALA A 101 15.11 2.57 7.42
N SER A 102 16.05 1.63 7.38
CA SER A 102 17.19 1.70 6.48
C SER A 102 16.98 0.74 5.31
N ILE A 103 16.95 1.29 4.09
CA ILE A 103 16.87 0.53 2.85
C ILE A 103 17.99 0.98 1.90
N GLU A 104 18.15 0.28 0.77
CA GLU A 104 19.03 0.76 -0.29
C GLU A 104 18.63 2.18 -0.70
N GLY A 105 19.57 3.12 -0.54
CA GLY A 105 19.35 4.55 -0.76
C GLY A 105 19.41 5.41 0.50
N GLY A 106 19.30 4.86 1.71
CA GLY A 106 19.56 5.64 2.93
C GLY A 106 18.61 5.33 4.08
N LYS A 107 18.67 6.17 5.11
CA LYS A 107 17.78 6.07 6.25
C LYS A 107 16.57 6.97 6.02
N TYR A 108 15.40 6.40 6.23
CA TYR A 108 14.12 7.07 6.10
C TYR A 108 13.45 7.16 7.47
N THR A 109 12.76 8.27 7.70
CA THR A 109 11.90 8.47 8.88
C THR A 109 10.49 8.75 8.40
N MET A 110 9.53 7.97 8.88
CA MET A 110 8.10 8.14 8.60
C MET A 110 7.43 8.60 9.88
N SER A 111 6.77 9.75 9.85
CA SER A 111 6.05 10.30 10.99
C SER A 111 4.59 10.54 10.64
N TYR A 112 3.68 10.08 11.49
CA TYR A 112 2.25 10.32 11.38
C TYR A 112 1.85 11.57 12.16
N TYR A 113 1.00 12.41 11.56
CA TYR A 113 0.47 13.61 12.20
C TYR A 113 -1.07 13.62 12.08
N PRO A 114 -1.82 13.52 13.19
CA PRO A 114 -3.27 13.62 13.18
C PRO A 114 -3.73 15.07 12.97
N PHE A 115 -4.83 15.28 12.24
CA PHE A 115 -5.31 16.64 11.93
C PHE A 115 -5.88 17.44 13.10
N PHE A 116 -6.09 16.82 14.27
CA PHE A 116 -6.69 17.48 15.44
C PHE A 116 -5.69 18.22 16.32
N GLN A 117 -4.38 18.15 16.04
CA GLN A 117 -3.37 18.91 16.78
C GLN A 117 -3.07 20.22 16.04
N SER A 118 -3.23 21.36 16.72
CA SER A 118 -2.84 22.69 16.21
C SER A 118 -1.32 22.82 16.18
N LYS A 119 -0.67 22.17 15.21
CA LYS A 119 0.68 22.47 14.75
C LYS A 119 0.55 23.01 13.33
N THR A 120 1.10 24.20 13.09
CA THR A 120 1.21 24.71 11.73
C THR A 120 2.23 23.85 10.98
N ILE A 121 1.74 23.09 10.01
CA ILE A 121 2.54 22.41 8.99
C ILE A 121 2.02 22.97 7.68
N ASP A 122 2.77 23.88 7.04
CA ASP A 122 2.37 24.48 5.77
C ASP A 122 2.54 23.46 4.65
N VAL A 123 1.52 22.65 4.42
CA VAL A 123 1.45 21.71 3.29
C VAL A 123 0.10 21.92 2.60
N GLU A 124 0.14 22.33 1.34
CA GLU A 124 -1.07 22.38 0.51
C GLU A 124 -1.52 20.95 0.20
N ILE A 125 -2.59 20.50 0.86
CA ILE A 125 -3.18 19.19 0.62
C ILE A 125 -4.58 19.39 0.02
N PRO A 126 -4.83 18.90 -1.20
CA PRO A 126 -6.19 18.71 -1.65
C PRO A 126 -6.73 17.48 -0.90
N VAL A 127 -7.93 17.55 -0.32
CA VAL A 127 -8.89 16.44 -0.07
C VAL A 127 -9.56 16.50 1.33
N LYS A 128 -10.85 16.15 1.34
CA LYS A 128 -11.80 16.02 2.45
C LYS A 128 -11.75 14.58 3.02
N ASP A 129 -11.90 14.42 4.33
CA ASP A 129 -12.00 13.14 5.07
C ASP A 129 -10.73 12.24 5.08
N MET A 130 -9.61 12.77 5.57
CA MET A 130 -8.48 11.95 6.03
C MET A 130 -8.25 12.16 7.54
N GLY A 131 -7.74 11.17 8.26
CA GLY A 131 -7.50 11.26 9.72
C GLY A 131 -6.17 11.96 10.08
N GLY A 132 -5.26 12.11 9.12
CA GLY A 132 -3.93 12.70 9.31
C GLY A 132 -3.06 12.55 8.07
N VAL A 133 -1.77 12.87 8.20
CA VAL A 133 -0.75 12.77 7.14
C VAL A 133 0.42 11.91 7.58
N ILE A 134 1.05 11.22 6.62
CA ILE A 134 2.33 10.53 6.81
C ILE A 134 3.40 11.34 6.10
N MET A 135 4.40 11.81 6.85
CA MET A 135 5.55 12.51 6.32
C MET A 135 6.75 11.57 6.25
N THR A 136 7.30 11.38 5.06
CA THR A 136 8.49 10.57 4.83
C THR A 136 9.68 11.46 4.53
N THR A 137 10.71 11.42 5.37
CA THR A 137 11.97 12.14 5.17
C THR A 137 13.12 11.16 4.94
N ARG A 138 14.13 11.59 4.18
CA ARG A 138 15.35 10.81 3.89
C ARG A 138 16.56 11.61 4.35
N SER A 139 17.44 10.97 5.11
CA SER A 139 18.75 11.52 5.53
C SER A 139 19.88 10.91 4.72
#